data_AF-A0AB34KCN5-F1
#
_entry.id   AF-A0AB34KCN5-F1
#
_cell.length_a   1.000
_cell.length_b   1.000
_cell.length_c   1.000
_cell.angle_alpha   90.00
_cell.angle_beta   90.00
_cell.angle_gamma   90.00
#
_symmetry.space_group_name_H-M   'P 1'
#
loop_
_entity.id
_entity.type
_entity.pdbx_description
1 polymer ?
#
loop_
_entity_poly.entity_id
_entity_poly.type
_entity_poly.pdbx_seq_one_letter_code
_entity_poly.pdbx_strand_id
1 'polypeptide(L)'
;MERYASDSAVDYMQAYYKVALKRVVDDFSTLAVEQCLVGRLPFLFRPEVIHEMSEEEISQLASETEDTTNQRDKCMERLTVLQAGLHELRSLRKHRLSSQRLRSEPNGFDRDVKHEEDSIAENSASQAEETPGESPAEVTEEHPPAPDSSHEVSEEVAAPDTSDSWGFT
;
A
#
# COMPACT_ATOMS: atom_id res chain seq x y z
N MET A 1 -27.93 39.12 41.46
CA MET A 1 -26.75 39.62 40.72
C MET A 1 -25.67 38.54 40.64
N GLU A 2 -25.30 37.90 41.76
CA GLU A 2 -24.28 36.83 41.78
C GLU A 2 -24.63 35.59 40.95
N ARG A 3 -25.88 35.12 40.95
CA ARG A 3 -26.28 33.94 40.15
C ARG A 3 -26.10 34.12 38.65
N TYR A 4 -26.37 35.32 38.14
CA TYR A 4 -26.18 35.63 36.73
C TYR A 4 -24.70 35.65 36.37
N ALA A 5 -23.87 36.23 37.25
CA ALA A 5 -22.43 36.24 37.06
C ALA A 5 -21.82 34.82 37.09
N SER A 6 -22.32 33.92 37.94
CA SER A 6 -21.88 32.53 37.95
C SER A 6 -22.31 31.77 36.69
N ASP A 7 -23.53 32.02 36.20
CA ASP A 7 -24.07 31.36 35.01
C ASP A 7 -23.25 31.74 33.76
N SER A 8 -23.04 33.06 33.56
CA SER A 8 -22.20 33.54 32.46
C SER A 8 -20.75 33.03 32.54
N ALA A 9 -20.19 32.88 33.74
CA ALA A 9 -18.85 32.31 33.90
C ALA A 9 -18.79 30.86 33.42
N VAL A 10 -19.82 30.05 33.69
CA VAL A 10 -19.91 28.68 33.20
C VAL A 10 -20.01 28.66 31.66
N ASP A 11 -20.85 29.50 31.07
CA ASP A 11 -21.00 29.60 29.62
C ASP A 11 -19.66 29.94 28.93
N TYR A 12 -18.93 30.92 29.46
CA TYR A 12 -17.61 31.29 28.93
C TYR A 12 -16.60 30.17 29.06
N MET A 13 -16.57 29.47 30.20
CA MET A 13 -15.65 28.34 30.40
C MET A 13 -16.00 27.17 29.49
N GLN A 14 -17.29 26.90 29.25
CA GLN A 14 -17.72 25.84 28.34
C GLN A 14 -17.39 26.19 26.88
N ALA A 15 -17.57 27.44 26.48
CA ALA A 15 -17.17 27.92 25.16
C ALA A 15 -15.65 27.79 24.97
N TYR A 16 -14.85 28.20 25.96
CA TYR A 16 -13.40 28.04 25.94
C TYR A 16 -12.98 26.57 25.84
N TYR A 17 -13.59 25.70 26.66
CA TYR A 17 -13.30 24.26 26.66
C TYR A 17 -13.55 23.62 25.30
N LYS A 18 -14.65 23.96 24.62
CA LYS A 18 -14.96 23.44 23.28
C LYS A 18 -13.86 23.76 22.26
N VAL A 19 -13.28 24.96 22.33
CA VAL A 19 -12.18 25.38 21.45
C VAL A 19 -10.87 24.71 21.86
N ALA A 20 -10.57 24.72 23.16
CA ALA A 20 -9.35 24.11 23.69
C ALA A 20 -9.28 22.60 23.40
N LEU A 21 -10.41 21.89 23.48
CA LEU A 21 -10.47 20.46 23.18
C LEU A 21 -10.08 20.16 21.74
N LYS A 22 -10.62 20.91 20.78
CA LYS A 22 -10.26 20.77 19.36
C LYS A 22 -8.77 21.04 19.16
N ARG A 23 -8.26 22.11 19.78
CA ARG A 23 -6.85 22.48 19.70
C ARG A 23 -5.93 21.37 20.23
N VAL A 24 -6.30 20.74 21.34
CA VAL A 24 -5.53 19.62 21.92
C VAL A 24 -5.51 18.42 20.97
N VAL A 25 -6.62 18.09 20.32
CA VAL A 25 -6.67 17.00 19.34
C VAL A 25 -5.76 17.30 18.15
N ASP A 26 -5.82 18.52 17.62
CA ASP A 26 -4.97 18.96 16.51
C ASP A 26 -3.48 18.96 16.91
N ASP A 27 -3.16 19.52 18.07
CA ASP A 27 -1.79 19.55 18.60
C ASP A 27 -1.26 18.14 18.87
N PHE A 28 -2.09 17.21 19.32
CA PHE A 28 -1.66 15.83 19.50
C PHE A 28 -1.32 15.17 18.16
N SER A 29 -2.14 15.38 17.13
CA SER A 29 -1.84 14.88 15.79
C SER A 29 -0.53 15.45 15.27
N THR A 30 -0.36 16.78 15.28
CA THR A 30 0.82 17.41 14.71
C THR A 30 2.09 17.19 15.54
N LEU A 31 2.02 17.36 16.87
CA LEU A 31 3.20 17.29 17.72
C LEU A 31 3.59 15.86 18.09
N ALA A 32 2.61 15.00 18.42
CA ALA A 32 2.91 13.63 18.83
C ALA A 32 3.04 12.72 17.60
N VAL A 33 2.01 12.68 16.74
CA VAL A 33 2.01 11.72 15.63
C VAL A 33 2.95 12.18 14.53
N GLU A 34 2.75 13.38 13.99
CA GLU A 34 3.53 13.84 12.84
C GLU A 34 4.99 14.10 13.20
N GLN A 35 5.27 14.91 14.23
CA GLN A 35 6.65 15.25 14.55
C GLN A 35 7.43 14.12 15.23
N CYS A 36 6.81 13.36 16.15
CA CYS A 36 7.55 12.34 16.90
C CYS A 36 7.56 10.96 16.23
N LEU A 37 6.51 10.57 15.50
CA LEU A 37 6.44 9.27 14.82
C LEU A 37 6.75 9.40 13.34
N VAL A 38 5.93 10.11 12.57
CA VAL A 38 6.01 10.16 11.11
C VAL A 38 7.31 10.84 10.66
N GLY A 39 7.68 11.95 11.27
CA GLY A 39 8.90 12.70 10.99
C GLY A 39 10.18 11.91 11.28
N ARG A 40 10.09 10.84 12.07
CA ARG A 40 11.22 9.94 12.33
C ARG A 40 11.33 8.79 11.34
N LEU A 41 10.27 8.44 10.62
CA LEU A 41 10.28 7.32 9.67
C LEU A 41 11.36 7.44 8.58
N PRO A 42 11.61 8.62 7.98
CA PRO A 42 12.69 8.76 6.99
C PRO A 42 14.08 8.46 7.56
N PHE A 43 14.26 8.55 8.88
CA PHE A 43 15.53 8.25 9.52
C PHE A 43 15.79 6.75 9.71
N LEU A 44 14.74 5.91 9.65
CA LEU A 44 14.87 4.46 9.83
C LEU A 44 15.56 3.77 8.64
N PHE A 45 15.35 4.28 7.42
CA PHE A 45 15.92 3.70 6.19
C PHE A 45 17.00 4.59 5.58
N ARG A 46 17.75 5.29 6.42
CA ARG A 46 18.90 6.05 5.94
C ARG A 46 19.94 5.11 5.35
N PRO A 47 20.60 5.49 4.23
CA PRO A 47 21.70 4.71 3.68
C PRO A 47 22.80 4.43 4.70
N GLU A 48 23.05 5.38 5.61
CA GLU A 48 24.01 5.22 6.70
C GLU A 48 23.61 4.06 7.64
N VAL A 49 22.34 4.00 8.05
CA VAL A 49 21.82 2.94 8.93
C VAL A 49 21.91 1.58 8.25
N ILE A 50 21.55 1.51 6.96
CA ILE A 50 21.64 0.27 6.17
C ILE A 50 23.10 -0.19 6.02
N HIS A 51 24.04 0.75 5.85
CA HIS A 51 25.46 0.43 5.75
C HIS A 51 26.06 -0.06 7.07
N GLU A 52 25.52 0.40 8.21
CA GLU A 52 25.95 -0.01 9.54
C GLU A 52 25.37 -1.37 9.97
N MET A 53 24.38 -1.92 9.26
CA MET A 53 23.80 -3.23 9.58
C MET A 53 24.83 -4.35 9.40
N SER A 54 24.87 -5.28 10.35
CA SER A 54 25.72 -6.47 10.25
C SER A 54 25.18 -7.47 9.22
N GLU A 55 26.04 -8.39 8.76
CA GLU A 55 25.64 -9.43 7.81
C GLU A 55 24.53 -10.33 8.39
N GLU A 56 24.55 -10.58 9.70
CA GLU A 56 23.49 -11.32 10.40
C GLU A 56 22.16 -10.56 10.41
N GLU A 57 22.17 -9.25 10.65
CA GLU A 57 20.96 -8.42 10.63
C GLU A 57 20.35 -8.34 9.22
N ILE A 58 21.21 -8.20 8.20
CA ILE A 58 20.80 -8.24 6.80
C ILE A 58 20.23 -9.62 6.46
N SER A 59 20.89 -10.70 6.89
CA SER A 59 20.42 -12.06 6.66
C SER A 59 19.08 -12.34 7.34
N GLN A 60 18.82 -11.77 8.51
CA GLN A 60 17.52 -11.88 9.18
C GLN A 60 16.45 -11.07 8.45
N LEU A 61 16.75 -9.82 8.08
CA LEU A 61 15.82 -8.96 7.35
C LEU A 61 15.44 -9.55 5.97
N ALA A 62 16.41 -10.13 5.28
CA ALA A 62 16.23 -10.80 4.00
C ALA A 62 15.81 -12.27 4.13
N SER A 63 15.65 -12.78 5.35
CA SER A 63 15.22 -14.17 5.53
C SER A 63 13.77 -14.32 5.12
N GLU A 64 13.53 -15.30 4.26
CA GLU A 64 12.20 -15.75 3.89
C GLU A 64 11.62 -16.62 5.02
N THR A 65 10.29 -16.62 5.16
CA THR A 65 9.63 -17.56 6.08
C THR A 65 9.67 -18.98 5.51
N GLU A 66 9.66 -19.99 6.39
CA GLU A 66 9.70 -21.40 5.99
C GLU A 66 8.56 -21.78 5.03
N ASP A 67 7.39 -21.18 5.18
CA ASP A 67 6.27 -21.39 4.28
C ASP A 67 6.57 -20.90 2.85
N THR A 68 7.18 -19.72 2.73
CA THR A 68 7.54 -19.13 1.44
C THR A 68 8.66 -19.92 0.75
N THR A 69 9.66 -20.37 1.49
CA THR A 69 10.75 -21.20 0.95
C THR A 69 10.21 -22.55 0.46
N ASN A 70 9.39 -23.22 1.27
CA ASN A 70 8.74 -24.48 0.90
C ASN A 70 7.85 -24.33 -0.34
N GLN A 71 7.12 -23.22 -0.45
CA GLN A 71 6.27 -22.95 -1.60
C GLN A 71 7.11 -22.70 -2.86
N ARG A 72 8.22 -21.95 -2.73
CA ARG A 72 9.18 -21.74 -3.83
C ARG A 72 9.75 -23.07 -4.31
N ASP A 73 10.17 -23.94 -3.39
CA ASP A 73 10.75 -25.25 -3.74
C ASP A 73 9.74 -26.16 -4.43
N LYS A 74 8.50 -26.23 -3.95
CA LYS A 74 7.42 -26.98 -4.62
C LYS A 74 7.13 -26.45 -6.02
N CYS A 75 7.13 -25.13 -6.20
CA CYS A 75 6.93 -24.51 -7.51
C CYS A 75 8.10 -24.81 -8.45
N MET A 76 9.34 -24.76 -7.95
CA MET A 76 10.53 -25.12 -8.73
C MET A 76 10.50 -26.59 -9.16
N GLU A 77 10.13 -27.51 -8.27
CA GLU A 77 9.98 -28.94 -8.59
C GLU A 77 8.93 -29.16 -9.69
N ARG A 78 7.76 -28.53 -9.57
CA ARG A 78 6.73 -28.61 -10.62
C ARG A 78 7.23 -28.05 -11.95
N LEU A 79 7.95 -26.94 -11.90
CA LEU A 79 8.50 -26.30 -13.08
C LEU A 79 9.52 -27.22 -13.78
N THR A 80 10.42 -27.87 -13.04
CA THR A 80 11.41 -28.79 -13.64
C THR A 80 10.74 -29.99 -14.30
N VAL A 81 9.73 -30.58 -13.64
CA VAL A 81 8.94 -31.70 -14.20
C VAL A 81 8.21 -31.28 -15.47
N LEU A 82 7.54 -30.12 -15.45
CA LEU A 82 6.80 -29.62 -16.61
C LEU A 82 7.74 -29.28 -17.78
N GLN A 83 8.91 -28.72 -17.51
CA GLN A 83 9.93 -28.45 -18.53
C GLN A 83 10.49 -29.74 -19.14
N ALA A 84 10.76 -30.76 -18.34
CA ALA A 84 11.22 -32.06 -18.81
C ALA A 84 10.16 -32.73 -19.70
N GLY A 85 8.89 -32.74 -19.25
CA GLY A 85 7.77 -33.26 -20.05
C GLY A 85 7.62 -32.51 -21.36
N LEU A 86 7.66 -31.17 -21.33
CA LEU A 86 7.60 -30.35 -22.54
C LEU A 86 8.76 -30.65 -23.51
N HIS A 87 9.99 -30.85 -23.01
CA HIS A 87 11.13 -31.24 -23.83
C HIS A 87 10.91 -32.60 -24.50
N GLU A 88 10.38 -33.58 -23.77
CA GLU A 88 10.06 -34.90 -24.31
C GLU A 88 8.96 -34.83 -25.38
N LEU A 89 7.88 -34.08 -25.12
CA LEU A 89 6.82 -33.86 -26.11
C LEU A 89 7.35 -33.19 -27.39
N ARG A 90 8.26 -32.22 -27.25
CA ARG A 90 8.94 -31.59 -28.41
C ARG A 90 9.80 -32.59 -29.17
N SER A 91 10.54 -33.46 -28.47
CA SER A 91 11.34 -34.53 -29.08
C SER A 91 10.46 -35.52 -29.84
N LEU A 92 9.38 -36.01 -29.23
CA LEU A 92 8.42 -36.91 -29.86
C LEU A 92 7.77 -36.27 -31.10
N ARG A 93 7.41 -34.98 -31.03
CA ARG A 93 6.90 -34.25 -32.21
C ARG A 93 7.92 -34.26 -33.35
N LYS A 94 9.20 -33.98 -33.09
CA LYS A 94 10.27 -34.02 -34.11
C LYS A 94 10.40 -35.43 -34.72
N HIS A 95 10.43 -36.47 -33.90
CA HIS A 95 10.53 -37.86 -34.36
C HIS A 95 9.29 -38.32 -35.15
N ARG A 96 8.08 -37.86 -34.80
CA ARG A 96 6.87 -38.14 -35.58
C ARG A 96 6.92 -37.47 -36.94
N LEU A 97 7.34 -36.21 -37.02
CA LEU A 97 7.49 -35.50 -38.29
C LEU A 97 8.55 -36.15 -39.19
N SER A 98 9.68 -36.59 -38.64
CA SER A 98 10.70 -37.32 -39.41
C SER A 98 10.20 -38.70 -39.88
N SER A 99 9.44 -39.41 -39.04
CA SER A 99 8.86 -40.71 -39.41
C SER A 99 7.73 -40.59 -40.42
N GLN A 100 6.94 -39.50 -40.39
CA GLN A 100 5.91 -39.20 -41.39
C GLN A 100 6.54 -38.91 -42.75
N ARG A 101 7.65 -38.16 -42.78
CA ARG A 101 8.43 -37.88 -44.00
C ARG A 101 9.03 -39.15 -44.63
N LEU A 102 9.41 -40.14 -43.80
CA LEU A 102 9.89 -41.45 -44.29
C LEU A 102 8.76 -42.39 -44.75
N ARG A 103 7.51 -42.16 -44.33
CA ARG A 103 6.33 -42.94 -44.77
C ARG A 103 5.69 -42.40 -46.04
N SER A 104 5.97 -41.15 -46.39
CA SER A 104 5.57 -40.54 -47.65
C SER A 104 6.66 -40.74 -48.71
N GLU A 105 6.80 -41.98 -49.16
CA GLU A 105 7.19 -42.31 -50.54
C GLU A 105 6.14 -43.32 -51.02
N PRO A 106 5.38 -42.97 -52.06
CA PRO A 106 5.90 -43.31 -53.36
C PRO A 106 5.74 -42.21 -54.40
N ASN A 107 6.74 -42.16 -55.27
CA ASN A 107 6.73 -41.60 -56.62
C ASN A 107 6.69 -40.07 -56.70
N GLY A 108 7.78 -39.54 -57.27
CA GLY A 108 8.06 -38.12 -57.37
C GLY A 108 6.97 -37.32 -58.07
N PHE A 109 6.79 -36.09 -57.61
CA PHE A 109 6.39 -34.96 -58.41
C PHE A 109 6.78 -33.68 -57.66
N ASP A 110 7.47 -32.78 -58.35
CA ASP A 110 7.84 -31.43 -57.92
C ASP A 110 6.70 -30.74 -57.17
N ARG A 111 7.02 -30.14 -56.02
CA ARG A 111 6.42 -28.87 -55.60
C ARG A 111 7.24 -28.19 -54.52
N ASP A 112 7.91 -27.15 -54.99
CA ASP A 112 8.36 -25.98 -54.27
C ASP A 112 7.30 -25.53 -53.23
N VAL A 113 7.61 -25.66 -51.94
CA VAL A 113 6.81 -25.07 -50.86
C VAL A 113 7.77 -24.30 -49.97
N LYS A 114 7.67 -22.97 -50.08
CA LYS A 114 8.39 -21.98 -49.29
C LYS A 114 8.18 -22.25 -47.80
N HIS A 115 9.27 -22.40 -47.07
CA HIS A 115 9.30 -22.36 -45.63
C HIS A 115 8.96 -20.94 -45.17
N GLU A 116 7.74 -20.72 -44.67
CA GLU A 116 7.47 -19.59 -43.79
C GLU A 116 7.94 -19.98 -42.38
N GLU A 117 8.96 -19.26 -41.92
CA GLU A 117 9.42 -19.27 -40.55
C GLU A 117 8.43 -18.43 -39.72
N ASP A 118 7.65 -19.06 -38.85
CA ASP A 118 6.90 -18.35 -37.82
C ASP A 118 7.89 -17.85 -36.75
N SER A 119 8.40 -16.65 -36.99
CA SER A 119 9.06 -15.80 -36.01
C SER A 119 8.05 -15.45 -34.90
N ILE A 120 8.23 -16.04 -33.71
CA ILE A 120 7.57 -15.55 -32.50
C ILE A 120 8.41 -14.38 -31.99
N ALA A 121 7.90 -13.18 -32.23
CA ALA A 121 8.45 -11.93 -31.73
C ALA A 121 8.49 -11.95 -30.19
N GLU A 122 9.69 -11.76 -29.64
CA GLU A 122 9.89 -11.31 -28.27
C GLU A 122 9.34 -9.89 -28.15
N ASN A 123 8.24 -9.72 -27.43
CA ASN A 123 7.81 -8.40 -27.00
C ASN A 123 8.52 -8.05 -25.69
N SER A 124 9.72 -7.47 -25.81
CA SER A 124 10.27 -6.60 -24.77
C SER A 124 9.81 -5.18 -25.08
N ALA A 125 8.85 -4.68 -24.31
CA ALA A 125 8.56 -3.26 -24.23
C ALA A 125 8.88 -2.80 -22.79
N SER A 126 10.06 -2.20 -22.65
CA SER A 126 10.37 -1.26 -21.58
C SER A 126 10.28 0.14 -22.16
N GLN A 127 9.51 1.03 -21.52
CA GLN A 127 9.71 2.49 -21.37
C GLN A 127 8.40 3.02 -20.74
N ALA A 128 8.38 3.53 -19.50
CA ALA A 128 9.00 4.78 -19.05
C ALA A 128 8.52 5.98 -19.88
N GLU A 129 7.53 6.71 -19.35
CA GLU A 129 7.33 8.13 -19.59
C GLU A 129 6.98 8.79 -18.26
N GLU A 130 7.82 9.74 -17.87
CA GLU A 130 7.62 10.66 -16.76
C GLU A 130 6.95 11.94 -17.27
N THR A 131 6.56 12.75 -16.29
CA THR A 131 6.48 14.22 -16.29
C THR A 131 5.11 14.83 -16.62
N PRO A 132 4.88 16.11 -16.27
CA PRO A 132 5.34 16.86 -15.09
C PRO A 132 4.17 17.53 -14.33
N GLY A 133 4.46 17.97 -13.10
CA GLY A 133 3.48 18.55 -12.18
C GLY A 133 2.98 19.95 -12.49
N GLU A 134 1.96 20.33 -11.73
CA GLU A 134 1.57 21.72 -11.49
C GLU A 134 1.04 21.82 -10.04
N SER A 135 1.50 22.85 -9.33
CA SER A 135 1.16 23.19 -7.94
C SER A 135 0.61 24.63 -7.93
N PRO A 136 0.34 25.26 -6.79
CA PRO A 136 -0.95 25.28 -6.08
C PRO A 136 -1.53 26.71 -6.00
N ALA A 137 -2.83 26.85 -5.72
CA ALA A 137 -3.40 27.91 -4.87
C ALA A 137 -4.93 27.99 -5.05
N GLU A 138 -5.69 27.88 -3.96
CA GLU A 138 -6.62 28.96 -3.58
C GLU A 138 -6.90 28.86 -2.08
N VAL A 139 -6.34 29.81 -1.33
CA VAL A 139 -6.67 30.09 0.07
C VAL A 139 -7.84 31.05 0.04
N THR A 140 -9.02 30.61 0.45
CA THR A 140 -10.11 31.51 0.81
C THR A 140 -10.07 31.69 2.32
N GLU A 141 -9.56 32.85 2.76
CA GLU A 141 -9.79 33.38 4.10
C GLU A 141 -11.30 33.60 4.28
N GLU A 142 -11.93 32.85 5.19
CA GLU A 142 -13.24 33.21 5.73
C GLU A 142 -13.04 33.84 7.11
N HIS A 143 -13.28 35.16 7.18
CA HIS A 143 -13.33 35.94 8.41
C HIS A 143 -14.62 35.60 9.18
N PRO A 144 -14.60 35.42 10.51
CA PRO A 144 -15.81 35.06 11.25
C PRO A 144 -16.80 36.24 11.32
N PRO A 145 -18.12 36.03 11.07
CA PRO A 145 -19.12 37.05 11.33
C PRO A 145 -19.33 37.24 12.85
N ALA A 146 -19.60 38.49 13.24
CA ALA A 146 -19.91 38.91 14.61
C ALA A 146 -21.10 38.11 15.21
N PRO A 147 -21.16 37.95 16.54
CA PRO A 147 -22.27 37.26 17.17
C PRO A 147 -23.54 38.12 17.09
N ASP A 148 -24.50 37.67 16.29
CA ASP A 148 -25.87 38.15 16.38
C ASP A 148 -26.54 37.58 17.63
N SER A 149 -27.29 38.46 18.27
CA SER A 149 -28.01 38.25 19.50
C SER A 149 -29.23 37.37 19.26
N SER A 150 -29.54 36.55 20.28
CA SER A 150 -30.84 35.93 20.54
C SER A 150 -31.16 34.65 19.76
N HIS A 151 -30.92 33.51 20.41
CA HIS A 151 -31.93 32.46 20.43
C HIS A 151 -31.78 31.58 21.68
N GLU A 152 -32.67 31.79 22.65
CA GLU A 152 -33.00 30.80 23.67
C GLU A 152 -33.59 29.56 22.98
N VAL A 153 -33.02 28.39 23.25
CA VAL A 153 -33.75 27.12 23.30
C VAL A 153 -33.21 26.31 24.47
N SER A 154 -34.11 25.95 25.38
CA SER A 154 -33.89 25.24 26.63
C SER A 154 -33.29 23.85 26.42
N GLU A 155 -32.26 23.50 27.19
CA GLU A 155 -31.73 22.14 27.29
C GLU A 155 -32.20 21.51 28.62
N GLU A 156 -32.98 20.44 28.51
CA GLU A 156 -33.40 19.59 29.64
C GLU A 156 -32.21 18.73 30.08
N VAL A 157 -31.66 19.04 31.25
CA VAL A 157 -30.47 18.38 31.81
C VAL A 157 -30.86 17.05 32.45
N ALA A 158 -30.51 15.93 31.82
CA ALA A 158 -30.44 14.62 32.48
C ALA A 158 -29.04 14.41 33.07
N ALA A 159 -28.98 14.04 34.36
CA ALA A 159 -27.74 13.83 35.12
C ALA A 159 -26.91 12.64 34.61
N PRO A 160 -25.57 12.72 34.57
CA PRO A 160 -24.74 11.56 34.31
C PRO A 160 -24.59 10.70 35.57
N ASP A 161 -24.99 9.44 35.43
CA ASP A 161 -24.83 8.36 36.40
C ASP A 161 -23.33 8.04 36.57
N THR A 162 -22.77 8.35 37.74
CA THR A 162 -21.37 8.07 38.05
C THR A 162 -21.24 6.62 38.53
N SER A 163 -21.08 5.69 37.62
CA SER A 163 -20.41 4.43 37.92
C SER A 163 -19.67 3.91 36.68
N ASP A 164 -18.38 4.25 36.59
CA ASP A 164 -17.42 3.41 35.87
C ASP A 164 -16.03 3.60 36.47
N SER A 165 -15.75 2.74 37.44
CA SER A 165 -14.46 2.54 38.08
C SER A 165 -13.57 1.72 37.15
N TRP A 166 -12.73 2.37 36.35
CA TRP A 166 -11.69 1.68 35.59
C TRP A 166 -10.53 1.30 36.51
N GLY A 167 -10.55 0.05 36.98
CA GLY A 167 -9.44 -0.57 37.69
C GLY A 167 -8.34 -0.99 36.71
N PHE A 168 -7.16 -0.42 36.85
CA PHE A 168 -5.92 -1.00 36.32
C PHE A 168 -5.12 -1.55 37.50
N THR A 169 -4.95 -2.87 37.52
CA THR A 169 -3.93 -3.61 38.27
C THR A 169 -2.60 -3.54 37.56
#